data_AF-A0A643JQ10-F1
#
_entry.id   AF-A0A643JQ10-F1
#
_cell.length_a   1.000
_cell.length_b   1.000
_cell.length_c   1.000
_cell.angle_alpha   90.00
_cell.angle_beta   90.00
_cell.angle_gamma   90.00
#
_symmetry.space_group_name_H-M   'P 1'
#
loop_
_entity.id
_entity.type
_entity.pdbx_description
1 polymer ?
#
loop_
_entity_poly.entity_id
_entity_poly.type
_entity_poly.pdbx_seq_one_letter_code
_entity_poly.pdbx_strand_id
1 'polypeptide(L)'
;MQCDLVEQFTGLVVESLYVTQDFGTATVGCRQCPDTTLVSGDRVTVALSCYEDFSWEIEGVYCASHGIDSVESVMDIRAEQQAVVSAVLEASGYYPPRGRFQPDALTLGEVGLLDFSPTEAGY
;
A
#
# COMPACT_ATOMS: atom_id res chain seq x y z
N MET A 1 5.75 -7.90 16.95
CA MET A 1 6.03 -8.18 15.54
C MET A 1 4.84 -7.80 14.67
N GLN A 2 3.67 -8.46 14.78
CA GLN A 2 2.49 -8.09 13.96
C GLN A 2 1.90 -6.70 14.27
N CYS A 3 1.78 -6.30 15.55
CA CYS A 3 1.31 -4.95 15.90
C CYS A 3 2.24 -3.84 15.40
N ASP A 4 3.54 -4.10 15.34
CA ASP A 4 4.56 -3.14 14.91
C ASP A 4 4.41 -2.82 13.41
N LEU A 5 4.19 -3.85 12.58
CA LEU A 5 3.94 -3.66 11.15
C LEU A 5 2.64 -2.89 10.88
N VAL A 6 1.55 -3.22 11.59
CA VAL A 6 0.28 -2.49 11.44
C VAL A 6 0.44 -1.02 11.80
N GLU A 7 1.17 -0.71 12.87
CA GLU A 7 1.48 0.66 13.27
C GLU A 7 2.33 1.38 12.21
N GLN A 8 3.34 0.71 11.64
CA GLN A 8 4.19 1.28 10.58
C GLN A 8 3.42 1.58 9.29
N PHE A 9 2.45 0.74 8.94
CA PHE A 9 1.66 0.90 7.72
C PHE A 9 0.51 1.89 7.86
N THR A 10 0.03 2.12 9.08
CA THR A 10 -1.05 3.08 9.32
C THR A 10 -0.57 4.49 9.05
N GLY A 11 -1.31 5.22 8.21
CA GLY A 11 -0.95 6.56 7.75
C GLY A 11 0.11 6.59 6.65
N LEU A 12 0.55 5.44 6.14
CA LEU A 12 1.45 5.38 4.99
C LEU A 12 0.75 5.99 3.77
N VAL A 13 1.43 6.90 3.08
CA VAL A 13 0.90 7.55 1.88
C VAL A 13 0.84 6.54 0.75
N VAL A 14 -0.28 6.53 0.02
CA VAL A 14 -0.54 5.61 -1.09
C VAL A 14 0.21 6.08 -2.35
N GLU A 15 1.53 6.13 -2.27
CA GLU A 15 2.43 6.54 -3.33
C GLU A 15 3.76 5.77 -3.20
N SER A 16 4.32 5.37 -4.33
CA SER A 16 5.63 4.74 -4.44
C SER A 16 6.15 4.88 -5.88
N LEU A 17 7.25 4.22 -6.20
CA LEU A 17 7.71 4.08 -7.59
C LEU A 17 6.73 3.29 -8.49
N TYR A 18 5.93 2.39 -7.92
CA TYR A 18 5.01 1.52 -8.66
C TYR A 18 3.55 1.97 -8.59
N VAL A 19 3.22 2.84 -7.64
CA VAL A 19 1.87 3.36 -7.42
C VAL A 19 1.92 4.88 -7.40
N THR A 20 1.22 5.50 -8.35
CA THR A 20 1.05 6.95 -8.41
C THR A 20 -0.42 7.27 -8.19
N GLN A 21 -0.72 8.00 -7.13
CA GLN A 21 -2.03 8.59 -6.91
C GLN A 21 -2.15 9.93 -7.65
N ASP A 22 -3.37 10.33 -7.97
CA ASP A 22 -3.68 11.66 -8.46
C ASP A 22 -4.12 12.55 -7.30
N PHE A 23 -3.19 13.38 -6.81
CA PHE A 23 -3.47 14.36 -5.75
C PHE A 23 -4.50 15.42 -6.14
N GLY A 24 -4.72 15.67 -7.44
CA GLY A 24 -5.70 16.64 -7.92
C GLY A 24 -7.15 16.14 -7.83
N THR A 25 -7.34 14.81 -7.85
CA THR A 25 -8.65 14.16 -7.74
C THR A 25 -8.81 13.29 -6.50
N ALA A 26 -7.78 13.20 -5.66
CA ALA A 26 -7.73 12.35 -4.46
C ALA A 26 -8.00 10.88 -4.78
N THR A 27 -7.36 10.36 -5.83
CA THR A 27 -7.66 9.02 -6.35
C THR A 27 -6.43 8.17 -6.62
N VAL A 28 -6.59 6.84 -6.57
CA VAL A 28 -5.56 5.89 -6.98
C VAL A 28 -6.18 4.76 -7.81
N GLY A 29 -5.45 4.26 -8.80
CA GLY A 29 -5.91 3.14 -9.62
C GLY A 29 -5.77 1.80 -8.90
N CYS A 30 -6.70 0.89 -9.15
CA CYS A 30 -6.48 -0.52 -8.83
C CYS A 30 -5.49 -1.14 -9.82
N ARG A 31 -4.50 -1.89 -9.34
CA ARG A 31 -3.46 -2.50 -10.17
C ARG A 31 -3.98 -3.50 -11.21
N GLN A 32 -5.12 -4.16 -10.95
CA GLN A 32 -5.72 -5.15 -11.84
C GLN A 32 -6.85 -4.58 -12.71
N CYS A 33 -7.47 -3.48 -12.28
CA CYS A 33 -8.56 -2.85 -13.02
C CYS A 33 -8.10 -1.54 -13.66
N PRO A 34 -7.93 -1.48 -14.99
CA PRO A 34 -7.51 -0.24 -15.65
C PRO A 34 -8.50 0.91 -15.45
N ASP A 35 -9.79 0.61 -15.30
CA ASP A 35 -10.86 1.61 -15.21
C ASP A 35 -11.41 1.79 -13.78
N THR A 36 -10.84 1.13 -12.77
CA THR A 36 -11.28 1.30 -11.38
C THR A 36 -10.42 2.32 -10.66
N THR A 37 -11.07 3.44 -10.35
CA THR A 37 -10.53 4.52 -9.53
C THR A 37 -11.02 4.35 -8.09
N LEU A 38 -10.10 4.34 -7.15
CA LEU A 38 -10.34 4.19 -5.73
C LEU A 38 -10.18 5.53 -5.01
N VAL A 39 -11.00 5.77 -4.00
CA VAL A 39 -11.09 7.02 -3.26
C VAL A 39 -11.12 6.80 -1.75
N SER A 40 -11.02 7.87 -0.98
CA SER A 40 -11.20 7.84 0.47
C SER A 40 -12.51 7.15 0.87
N GLY A 41 -12.43 6.25 1.86
CA GLY A 41 -13.52 5.38 2.32
C GLY A 41 -13.55 4.00 1.66
N ASP A 42 -12.87 3.80 0.53
CA ASP A 42 -12.82 2.49 -0.11
C ASP A 42 -11.94 1.52 0.69
N ARG A 43 -12.43 0.28 0.83
CA ARG A 43 -11.64 -0.82 1.37
C ARG A 43 -10.78 -1.44 0.28
N VAL A 44 -9.50 -1.56 0.57
CA VAL A 44 -8.48 -2.06 -0.36
C VAL A 44 -7.63 -3.14 0.28
N THR A 45 -6.92 -3.87 -0.55
CA THR A 45 -5.74 -4.64 -0.13
C THR A 45 -4.51 -4.08 -0.83
N VAL A 46 -3.36 -4.16 -0.17
CA VAL A 46 -2.13 -3.53 -0.61
C VAL A 46 -0.98 -4.51 -0.46
N ALA A 47 -0.19 -4.66 -1.52
CA ALA A 47 1.06 -5.39 -1.48
C ALA A 47 2.21 -4.41 -1.18
N LEU A 48 3.08 -4.76 -0.24
CA LEU A 48 4.23 -3.96 0.15
C LEU A 48 5.50 -4.81 0.16
N SER A 49 6.64 -4.17 -0.16
CA SER A 49 7.98 -4.73 0.07
C SER A 49 8.86 -3.74 0.82
N CYS A 50 9.74 -4.24 1.69
CA CYS A 50 10.69 -3.43 2.42
C CYS A 50 12.02 -3.39 1.67
N TYR A 51 12.28 -2.28 0.99
CA TYR A 51 13.52 -2.08 0.25
C TYR A 51 14.70 -2.08 1.22
N GLU A 52 15.62 -3.04 1.03
CA GLU A 52 16.85 -3.20 1.83
C GLU A 52 16.63 -3.19 3.36
N ASP A 53 15.45 -3.63 3.84
CA ASP A 53 15.04 -3.56 5.25
C ASP A 53 15.02 -2.12 5.84
N PHE A 54 14.94 -1.09 4.99
CA PHE A 54 14.93 0.33 5.39
C PHE A 54 13.56 1.01 5.23
N SER A 55 12.93 0.87 4.07
CA SER A 55 11.67 1.56 3.77
C SER A 55 10.65 0.66 3.10
N TRP A 56 9.42 0.74 3.57
CA TRP A 56 8.30 0.04 2.96
C TRP A 56 7.78 0.81 1.74
N GLU A 57 7.72 0.11 0.62
CA GLU A 57 7.22 0.60 -0.65
C GLU A 57 5.94 -0.14 -1.01
N ILE A 58 4.96 0.60 -1.54
CA ILE A 58 3.72 0.02 -2.04
C ILE A 58 3.95 -0.52 -3.45
N GLU A 59 3.75 -1.81 -3.65
CA GLU A 59 3.95 -2.46 -4.96
C GLU A 59 2.65 -2.47 -5.78
N GLY A 60 1.50 -2.39 -5.11
CA GLY A 60 0.20 -2.31 -5.75
C GLY A 60 -0.96 -2.12 -4.78
N VAL A 61 -2.02 -1.46 -5.25
CA VAL A 61 -3.29 -1.28 -4.54
C VAL A 61 -4.39 -2.03 -5.30
N TYR A 62 -5.23 -2.76 -4.57
CA TYR A 62 -6.23 -3.65 -5.13
C TYR A 62 -7.61 -3.33 -4.56
N CYS A 63 -8.59 -3.14 -5.45
CA CYS A 63 -9.99 -2.93 -5.07
C CYS A 63 -10.57 -4.18 -4.40
N ALA A 64 -11.70 -4.03 -3.69
CA ALA A 64 -12.33 -5.15 -2.98
C ALA A 64 -12.69 -6.35 -3.86
N SER A 65 -12.94 -6.15 -5.17
CA SER A 65 -13.25 -7.24 -6.11
C SER A 65 -12.03 -8.01 -6.60
N HIS A 66 -10.84 -7.42 -6.50
CA HIS A 66 -9.56 -8.02 -6.90
C HIS A 66 -8.60 -8.08 -5.71
N GLY A 67 -9.17 -8.15 -4.50
CA GLY A 67 -8.40 -8.19 -3.27
C GLY A 67 -7.45 -9.38 -3.27
N ILE A 68 -6.29 -9.16 -2.68
CA ILE A 68 -5.24 -10.15 -2.47
C ILE A 68 -5.15 -10.46 -0.97
N ASP A 69 -4.78 -11.69 -0.63
CA ASP A 69 -4.69 -12.16 0.75
C ASP A 69 -3.33 -12.77 1.12
N SER A 70 -2.44 -12.95 0.14
CA SER A 70 -1.17 -13.65 0.31
C SER A 70 -0.07 -13.04 -0.56
N VAL A 71 1.15 -13.03 -0.02
CA VAL A 71 2.36 -12.54 -0.72
C VAL A 71 2.66 -13.42 -1.95
N GLU A 72 2.63 -14.75 -1.77
CA GLU A 72 2.93 -15.74 -2.82
C GLU A 72 2.07 -15.55 -4.08
N SER A 73 0.83 -15.07 -3.93
CA SER A 73 -0.11 -14.92 -5.04
C SER A 73 0.18 -13.72 -5.95
N VAL A 74 0.99 -12.75 -5.49
CA VAL A 74 1.08 -11.43 -6.13
C VAL A 74 2.50 -10.88 -6.26
N MET A 75 3.42 -11.34 -5.42
CA MET A 75 4.80 -10.89 -5.37
C MET A 75 5.74 -11.96 -5.94
N ASP A 76 6.81 -11.50 -6.60
CA ASP A 76 7.91 -12.37 -7.00
C ASP A 76 8.77 -12.76 -5.79
N ILE A 77 9.49 -13.87 -5.96
CA ILE A 77 10.47 -14.37 -4.98
C ILE A 77 11.60 -13.37 -4.76
N ARG A 78 11.67 -12.76 -3.57
CA ARG A 78 12.71 -11.78 -3.19
C ARG A 78 13.32 -12.05 -1.83
N ALA A 79 14.60 -11.71 -1.69
CA ALA A 79 15.30 -11.70 -0.40
C ALA A 79 15.05 -10.35 0.30
N GLU A 80 13.78 -10.02 0.52
CA GLU A 80 13.29 -8.77 1.12
C GLU A 80 12.06 -9.10 1.96
N GLN A 81 11.75 -8.30 2.98
CA GLN A 81 10.48 -8.43 3.68
C GLN A 81 9.33 -8.00 2.77
N GLN A 82 8.25 -8.76 2.77
CA GLN A 82 7.05 -8.47 1.99
C GLN A 82 5.81 -8.65 2.86
N ALA A 83 4.77 -7.88 2.58
CA ALA A 83 3.52 -7.94 3.31
C ALA A 83 2.33 -7.72 2.39
N VAL A 84 1.20 -8.34 2.75
CA VAL A 84 -0.11 -7.99 2.22
C VAL A 84 -0.98 -7.51 3.37
N VAL A 85 -1.62 -6.36 3.20
CA VAL A 85 -2.50 -5.77 4.21
C VAL A 85 -3.86 -5.43 3.62
N SER A 86 -4.91 -5.49 4.44
CA SER A 86 -6.16 -4.79 4.19
C SER A 86 -6.08 -3.38 4.78
N ALA A 87 -6.69 -2.40 4.13
CA ALA A 87 -6.78 -1.03 4.64
C ALA A 87 -8.08 -0.36 4.14
N VAL A 88 -8.43 0.76 4.77
CA VAL A 88 -9.38 1.74 4.23
C VAL A 88 -8.56 2.94 3.75
N LEU A 89 -8.83 3.42 2.53
CA LEU A 89 -8.19 4.64 2.06
C LEU A 89 -8.71 5.83 2.86
N GLU A 90 -7.81 6.65 3.41
CA GLU A 90 -8.17 7.86 4.15
C GLU A 90 -7.58 9.09 3.46
N ALA A 91 -8.39 10.14 3.34
CA ALA A 91 -7.92 11.44 2.89
C ALA A 91 -7.10 12.10 4.01
N SER A 92 -5.88 12.51 3.69
CA SER A 92 -4.97 13.21 4.58
C SER A 92 -4.14 14.26 3.82
N GLY A 93 -3.49 15.14 4.58
CA GLY A 93 -2.43 15.98 4.03
C GLY A 93 -1.12 15.20 3.90
N TYR A 94 -0.34 15.49 2.85
CA TYR A 94 1.01 14.96 2.66
C TYR A 94 2.00 16.04 2.24
N TYR A 95 3.19 16.02 2.84
CA TYR A 95 4.33 16.82 2.41
C TYR A 95 5.35 15.93 1.70
N PRO A 96 5.36 15.89 0.36
CA PRO A 96 6.37 15.14 -0.37
C PRO A 96 7.78 15.69 -0.05
N PRO A 97 8.82 14.83 0.00
CA PRO A 97 10.20 15.25 0.25
C PRO A 97 10.67 16.37 -0.69
N ARG A 98 10.11 16.39 -1.89
CA ARG A 98 10.26 17.47 -2.87
C ARG A 98 8.87 17.83 -3.38
N GLY A 99 8.45 19.07 -3.16
CA GLY A 99 7.20 19.56 -3.74
C GLY A 99 6.44 20.51 -2.83
N ARG A 100 5.17 20.71 -3.16
CA ARG A 100 4.21 21.46 -2.35
C ARG A 100 3.37 20.47 -1.54
N PHE A 101 2.78 20.98 -0.45
CA PHE A 101 1.77 20.27 0.31
C PHE A 101 0.65 19.76 -0.61
N GLN A 102 0.28 18.50 -0.43
CA GLN A 102 -0.85 17.85 -1.10
C GLN A 102 -1.96 17.68 -0.05
N PRO A 103 -3.02 18.51 -0.08
CA PRO A 103 -4.08 18.47 0.94
C PRO A 103 -4.99 17.24 0.81
N ASP A 104 -5.03 16.63 -0.37
CA ASP A 104 -5.96 15.56 -0.73
C ASP A 104 -5.23 14.24 -1.02
N ALA A 105 -4.14 13.98 -0.29
CA ALA A 105 -3.40 12.72 -0.42
C ALA A 105 -4.19 11.56 0.20
N LEU A 106 -4.06 10.37 -0.38
CA LEU A 106 -4.60 9.14 0.18
C LEU A 106 -3.54 8.46 1.06
N THR A 107 -3.98 7.95 2.21
CA THR A 107 -3.20 7.16 3.16
C THR A 107 -3.91 5.86 3.54
N LEU A 108 -3.18 4.93 4.14
CA LEU A 108 -3.72 3.68 4.65
C LEU A 108 -4.26 3.85 6.07
N GLY A 109 -5.59 3.84 6.23
CA GLY A 109 -6.30 3.74 7.51
C GLY A 109 -6.79 2.31 7.79
N GLU A 110 -7.28 2.07 9.01
CA GLU A 110 -7.82 0.78 9.47
C GLU A 110 -6.98 -0.45 9.02
N VAL A 111 -5.65 -0.36 9.15
CA VAL A 111 -4.76 -1.39 8.59
C VAL A 111 -4.90 -2.71 9.34
N GLY A 112 -4.96 -3.81 8.59
CA GLY A 112 -4.89 -5.18 9.10
C GLY A 112 -3.92 -6.02 8.27
N LEU A 113 -2.98 -6.69 8.91
CA LEU A 113 -2.03 -7.58 8.25
C LEU A 113 -2.74 -8.88 7.81
N LEU A 114 -2.67 -9.18 6.51
CA LEU A 114 -3.23 -10.41 5.92
C LEU A 114 -2.16 -11.49 5.80
N ASP A 115 -0.99 -11.12 5.29
CA ASP A 115 0.15 -12.04 5.13
C ASP A 115 1.49 -11.30 5.24
N PHE A 116 2.53 -12.03 5.61
CA PHE A 116 3.89 -11.51 5.79
C PHE A 116 4.94 -12.57 5.45
N SER A 117 5.87 -12.19 4.58
CA SER A 117 7.04 -12.97 4.22
C SER A 117 8.29 -12.27 4.73
N PRO A 118 9.04 -12.85 5.69
CA PRO A 118 10.34 -12.30 6.08
C PRO A 118 11.39 -12.57 5.00
N THR A 119 12.48 -11.79 5.01
CA THR A 119 13.63 -11.92 4.10
C THR A 119 14.15 -13.35 3.94
N GLU A 120 14.13 -14.14 5.03
CA GLU A 120 14.62 -15.52 5.06
C GLU A 120 13.64 -16.56 4.48
N ALA A 121 12.36 -16.21 4.35
CA ALA A 121 11.35 -17.11 3.82
C ALA A 121 11.39 -17.16 2.30
N GLY A 122 11.71 -16.04 1.63
CA GLY A 122 11.91 -15.99 0.18
C GLY A 122 10.80 -16.71 -0.59
N TYR A 123 9.55 -16.29 -0.38
CA TYR A 123 8.44 -16.64 -1.26
C TYR A 123 8.44 -15.74 -2.47
#